data_AF-A0A4E0RC82-F1
#
_entry.id   AF-A0A4E0RC82-F1
#
_cell.length_a   1.000
_cell.length_b   1.000
_cell.length_c   1.000
_cell.angle_alpha   90.00
_cell.angle_beta   90.00
_cell.angle_gamma   90.00
#
_symmetry.space_group_name_H-M   'P 1'
#
loop_
_entity.id
_entity.type
_entity.pdbx_description
1 polymer ?
#
loop_
_entity_poly.entity_id
_entity_poly.type
_entity_poly.pdbx_seq_one_letter_code
_entity_poly.pdbx_strand_id
1 'polypeptide(L)'
;MLLPVISALFTGYVIASYVLARKPQLLHTVKRFPFPALHISHRGGAAENIENSKEAFTFAHAVGTQMFELDCQLTKDLQVVVFHDQSLERCTEGSGSISEYSYDNLPRYKQKLDLNFVPDTFCENSCDQPCQIVRLSDLFETFPTVPINIDIKIDDDRLVEAVSFSHHFSFICCW
;
A
#
# COMPACT_ATOMS: atom_id res chain seq x y z
N MET A 1 -21.39 -43.57 26.72
CA MET A 1 -21.37 -42.15 27.19
C MET A 1 -20.74 -41.18 26.18
N LEU A 2 -19.83 -41.61 25.29
CA LEU A 2 -19.21 -40.71 24.29
C LEU A 2 -20.14 -40.26 23.15
N LEU A 3 -20.99 -41.14 22.62
CA LEU A 3 -21.89 -40.81 21.49
C LEU A 3 -22.76 -39.55 21.70
N PRO A 4 -23.48 -39.40 22.83
CA PRO A 4 -24.31 -38.21 23.04
C PRO A 4 -23.48 -36.93 23.19
N VAL A 5 -22.26 -37.03 23.74
CA VAL A 5 -21.33 -35.90 23.85
C VAL A 5 -20.85 -35.46 22.45
N ILE A 6 -20.46 -36.41 21.60
CA ILE A 6 -20.04 -36.13 20.22
C ILE A 6 -21.18 -35.49 19.42
N SER A 7 -22.40 -36.04 19.53
CA SER A 7 -23.56 -35.47 18.84
C SER A 7 -23.86 -34.05 19.31
N ALA A 8 -23.78 -33.77 20.61
CA ALA A 8 -24.02 -32.44 21.14
C ALA A 8 -22.97 -31.43 20.66
N LEU A 9 -21.70 -31.81 20.62
CA LEU A 9 -20.62 -30.97 20.10
C LEU A 9 -20.80 -30.67 18.61
N PHE A 10 -21.16 -31.69 17.81
CA PHE A 10 -21.40 -31.51 16.38
C PHE A 10 -22.59 -30.58 16.11
N THR A 11 -23.71 -30.80 16.80
CA THR A 11 -24.89 -29.93 16.70
C THR A 11 -24.56 -28.50 17.13
N GLY A 12 -23.82 -28.32 18.22
CA GLY A 12 -23.35 -27.01 18.67
C GLY A 12 -22.47 -26.30 17.64
N TYR A 13 -21.52 -27.01 17.04
CA TYR A 13 -20.66 -26.50 15.97
C TYR A 13 -21.47 -26.06 14.75
N VAL A 14 -22.42 -26.88 14.29
CA VAL A 14 -23.27 -26.55 13.13
C VAL A 14 -24.12 -25.31 13.40
N ILE A 15 -24.75 -25.22 14.58
CA ILE A 15 -25.56 -24.05 14.95
C ILE A 15 -24.71 -22.80 15.06
N ALA A 16 -23.57 -22.86 15.76
CA ALA A 16 -22.66 -21.73 15.91
C ALA A 16 -22.15 -21.25 14.55
N SER A 17 -21.74 -22.19 13.68
CA SER A 17 -21.27 -21.88 12.32
C SER A 17 -22.37 -21.23 11.49
N TYR A 18 -23.60 -21.73 11.54
CA TYR A 18 -24.75 -21.14 10.84
C TYR A 18 -25.05 -19.72 11.34
N VAL A 19 -25.04 -19.51 12.65
CA VAL A 19 -25.30 -18.19 13.25
C VAL A 19 -24.20 -17.20 12.88
N LEU A 20 -22.93 -17.60 12.98
CA LEU A 20 -21.79 -16.74 12.64
C LEU A 20 -21.74 -16.43 11.13
N ALA A 21 -22.08 -17.40 10.27
CA ALA A 21 -22.18 -17.17 8.82
C ALA A 21 -23.32 -16.20 8.46
N ARG A 22 -24.44 -16.24 9.18
CA ARG A 22 -25.59 -15.34 8.96
C ARG A 22 -25.45 -13.98 9.65
N LYS A 23 -24.66 -13.91 10.72
CA LYS A 23 -24.44 -12.70 11.53
C LYS A 23 -22.95 -12.51 11.81
N PRO A 24 -22.12 -12.27 10.78
CA PRO A 24 -20.68 -12.05 10.96
C PRO A 24 -20.37 -10.89 11.91
N GLN A 25 -21.29 -9.93 12.03
CA GLN A 25 -21.19 -8.80 12.95
C GLN A 25 -21.19 -9.16 14.45
N LEU A 26 -21.50 -10.41 14.82
CA LEU A 26 -21.36 -10.90 16.19
C LEU A 26 -19.89 -11.03 16.62
N LEU A 27 -18.98 -11.26 15.66
CA LEU A 27 -17.54 -11.32 15.88
C LEU A 27 -16.81 -10.11 15.30
N HIS A 28 -17.30 -9.59 14.17
CA HIS A 28 -16.64 -8.50 13.45
C HIS A 28 -17.42 -7.20 13.64
N THR A 29 -16.97 -6.36 14.57
CA THR A 29 -17.39 -4.97 14.60
C THR A 29 -16.80 -4.24 13.40
N VAL A 30 -17.64 -3.54 12.62
CA VAL A 30 -17.14 -2.71 11.52
C VAL A 30 -16.21 -1.64 12.09
N LYS A 31 -14.94 -1.67 11.69
CA LYS A 31 -13.95 -0.67 12.08
C LYS A 31 -14.38 0.67 11.47
N ARG A 32 -14.71 1.64 12.33
CA ARG A 32 -15.01 3.02 11.90
C ARG A 32 -13.73 3.82 11.99
N PHE A 33 -13.25 4.29 10.85
CA PHE A 33 -12.12 5.21 10.80
C PHE A 33 -12.59 6.64 11.12
N PRO A 34 -11.76 7.47 11.75
CA PRO A 34 -12.11 8.86 12.06
C PRO A 34 -12.07 9.79 10.84
N PHE A 35 -11.76 9.26 9.65
CA PHE A 35 -11.63 9.98 8.39
C PHE A 35 -12.45 9.32 7.27
N PRO A 36 -12.92 10.08 6.27
CA PRO A 36 -13.53 9.52 5.07
C PRO A 36 -12.46 8.83 4.20
N ALA A 37 -12.80 7.70 3.59
CA ALA A 37 -11.92 6.95 2.68
C ALA A 37 -12.72 6.44 1.48
N LEU A 38 -13.58 7.28 0.89
CA LEU A 38 -14.39 6.94 -0.27
C LEU A 38 -13.59 7.09 -1.57
N HIS A 39 -12.68 8.06 -1.62
CA HIS A 39 -11.76 8.25 -2.73
C HIS A 39 -10.33 7.96 -2.28
N ILE A 40 -9.78 6.87 -2.81
CA ILE A 40 -8.45 6.36 -2.48
C ILE A 40 -7.63 6.38 -3.77
N SER A 41 -6.57 7.18 -3.80
CA SER A 41 -5.69 7.28 -4.96
C SER A 41 -4.68 6.13 -4.94
N HIS A 42 -5.00 5.07 -5.69
CA HIS A 42 -4.14 3.89 -5.85
C HIS A 42 -2.78 4.28 -6.44
N ARG A 43 -1.70 3.89 -5.76
CA ARG A 43 -0.29 4.29 -6.01
C ARG A 43 -0.10 5.78 -6.19
N GLY A 44 -0.83 6.57 -5.40
CA GLY A 44 -0.84 8.03 -5.49
C GLY A 44 -1.59 8.62 -6.68
N GLY A 45 -2.36 7.84 -7.43
CA GLY A 45 -3.08 8.31 -8.64
C GLY A 45 -2.47 7.76 -9.93
N ALA A 46 -2.12 6.47 -9.94
CA ALA A 46 -1.65 5.80 -11.14
C ALA A 46 -2.65 5.97 -12.30
N ALA A 47 -2.13 6.13 -13.52
CA ALA A 47 -2.83 6.53 -14.75
C ALA A 47 -3.03 8.05 -14.94
N GLU A 48 -3.04 8.84 -13.87
CA GLU A 48 -3.07 10.32 -13.97
C GLU A 48 -1.65 10.90 -14.04
N ASN A 49 -0.73 10.29 -13.27
CA ASN A 49 0.70 10.53 -13.33
C ASN A 49 1.45 9.22 -13.03
N ILE A 50 2.78 9.27 -13.18
CA ILE A 50 3.68 8.16 -12.88
C ILE A 50 3.42 7.64 -11.46
N GLU A 51 3.12 6.34 -11.35
CA GLU A 51 2.77 5.71 -10.07
C GLU A 51 3.85 5.93 -8.99
N ASN A 52 3.42 6.09 -7.73
CA ASN A 52 4.31 6.23 -6.57
C ASN A 52 5.35 7.37 -6.68
N SER A 53 5.09 8.36 -7.55
CA SER A 53 5.91 9.57 -7.69
C SER A 53 5.35 10.73 -6.88
N LYS A 54 6.21 11.72 -6.56
CA LYS A 54 5.79 12.96 -5.89
C LYS A 54 4.69 13.68 -6.68
N GLU A 55 4.81 13.68 -8.00
CA GLU A 55 3.88 14.32 -8.93
C GLU A 55 2.49 13.69 -8.82
N ALA A 56 2.41 12.36 -8.75
CA ALA A 56 1.14 11.65 -8.55
C ALA A 56 0.49 12.05 -7.22
N PHE A 57 1.22 11.94 -6.09
CA PHE A 57 0.65 12.32 -4.79
C PHE A 57 0.24 13.80 -4.73
N THR A 58 1.02 14.69 -5.33
CA THR A 58 0.70 16.13 -5.40
C THR A 58 -0.57 16.38 -6.20
N PHE A 59 -0.71 15.72 -7.35
CA PHE A 59 -1.92 15.83 -8.17
C PHE A 59 -3.14 15.24 -7.46
N ALA A 60 -3.02 14.03 -6.91
CA ALA A 60 -4.07 13.37 -6.14
C ALA A 60 -4.55 14.24 -4.96
N HIS A 61 -3.63 14.89 -4.25
CA HIS A 61 -3.98 15.85 -3.20
C HIS A 61 -4.74 17.06 -3.75
N ALA A 62 -4.28 17.63 -4.87
CA ALA A 62 -4.89 18.79 -5.49
C ALA A 62 -6.32 18.52 -6.00
N VAL A 63 -6.62 17.30 -6.46
CA VAL A 63 -7.97 16.89 -6.87
C VAL A 63 -8.87 16.50 -5.69
N GLY A 64 -8.37 16.59 -4.45
CA GLY A 64 -9.15 16.35 -3.24
C GLY A 64 -9.31 14.87 -2.89
N THR A 65 -8.30 14.04 -3.16
CA THR A 65 -8.29 12.66 -2.67
C THR A 65 -8.37 12.63 -1.14
N GLN A 66 -9.01 11.59 -0.62
CA GLN A 66 -9.25 11.45 0.82
C GLN A 66 -8.23 10.55 1.49
N MET A 67 -7.55 9.71 0.72
CA MET A 67 -6.51 8.80 1.19
C MET A 67 -5.57 8.46 0.04
N PHE A 68 -4.29 8.36 0.32
CA PHE A 68 -3.35 7.73 -0.59
C PHE A 68 -3.32 6.24 -0.34
N GLU A 69 -3.21 5.46 -1.41
CA GLU A 69 -2.71 4.09 -1.31
C GLU A 69 -1.35 4.03 -2.00
N LEU A 70 -0.44 3.27 -1.40
CA LEU A 70 0.93 3.14 -1.88
C LEU A 70 1.55 1.82 -1.42
N ASP A 71 2.64 1.47 -2.08
CA ASP A 71 3.40 0.24 -1.82
C ASP A 71 4.77 0.59 -1.28
N CYS A 72 5.25 -0.16 -0.28
CA CYS A 72 6.55 0.07 0.33
C CYS A 72 7.55 -1.05 0.03
N GLN A 73 8.79 -0.63 -0.16
CA GLN A 73 9.99 -1.49 -0.27
C GLN A 73 11.08 -0.96 0.65
N LEU A 74 12.11 -1.78 0.90
CA LEU A 74 13.25 -1.42 1.74
C LEU A 74 14.54 -1.42 0.93
N THR A 75 15.30 -0.33 0.99
CA THR A 75 16.63 -0.23 0.38
C THR A 75 17.70 -0.95 1.19
N LYS A 76 18.89 -1.10 0.60
CA LYS A 76 20.08 -1.67 1.25
C LYS A 76 20.48 -0.94 2.54
N ASP A 77 20.30 0.38 2.55
CA ASP A 77 20.57 1.28 3.69
C ASP A 77 19.32 1.54 4.56
N LEU A 78 18.35 0.62 4.51
CA LEU A 78 17.17 0.56 5.38
C LEU A 78 16.27 1.80 5.30
N GLN A 79 16.25 2.48 4.15
CA GLN A 79 15.29 3.54 3.86
C GLN A 79 14.01 2.92 3.31
N VAL A 80 12.87 3.32 3.85
CA VAL A 80 11.56 2.91 3.33
C VAL A 80 11.23 3.77 2.13
N VAL A 81 11.12 3.14 0.97
CA VAL A 81 10.79 3.80 -0.31
C VAL A 81 9.44 3.36 -0.82
N VAL A 82 8.81 4.25 -1.57
CA VAL A 82 7.49 4.02 -2.13
C VAL A 82 7.64 3.50 -3.55
N PHE A 83 7.40 2.21 -3.74
CA PHE A 83 7.63 1.51 -5.00
C PHE A 83 6.90 0.16 -5.01
N HIS A 84 6.23 -0.18 -6.12
CA HIS A 84 5.37 -1.37 -6.17
C HIS A 84 6.14 -2.67 -6.33
N ASP A 85 6.98 -2.76 -7.37
CA ASP A 85 7.63 -4.01 -7.74
C ASP A 85 8.85 -4.28 -6.85
N GLN A 86 9.24 -5.54 -6.68
CA GLN A 86 10.52 -5.83 -6.03
C GLN A 86 11.70 -5.39 -6.90
N SER A 87 11.52 -5.43 -8.22
CA SER A 87 12.55 -5.21 -9.23
C SER A 87 12.38 -3.86 -9.94
N LEU A 88 13.50 -3.26 -10.33
CA LEU A 88 13.56 -1.90 -10.90
C LEU A 88 13.16 -1.81 -12.38
N GLU A 89 13.12 -2.92 -13.10
CA GLU A 89 13.14 -3.01 -14.57
C GLU A 89 11.90 -2.44 -15.23
N ARG A 90 10.71 -2.61 -14.62
CA ARG A 90 9.49 -2.07 -15.22
C ARG A 90 9.51 -0.55 -15.15
N CYS A 91 9.76 -0.01 -13.96
CA CYS A 91 9.56 1.40 -13.70
C CYS A 91 10.75 2.30 -14.04
N THR A 92 11.95 1.73 -14.16
CA THR A 92 13.20 2.49 -14.28
C THR A 92 14.12 1.87 -15.33
N GLU A 93 15.19 2.57 -15.69
CA GLU A 93 16.27 2.03 -16.54
C GLU A 93 17.29 1.18 -15.74
N GLY A 94 17.08 1.02 -14.43
CA GLY A 94 17.90 0.16 -13.58
C GLY A 94 17.48 -1.31 -13.65
N SER A 95 18.33 -2.16 -13.08
CA SER A 95 18.07 -3.60 -12.95
C SER A 95 18.34 -4.08 -11.53
N GLY A 96 17.79 -5.24 -11.18
CA GLY A 96 17.92 -5.83 -9.85
C GLY A 96 16.84 -5.34 -8.89
N SER A 97 17.01 -5.73 -7.63
CA SER A 97 16.04 -5.49 -6.57
C SER A 97 16.29 -4.16 -5.86
N ILE A 98 15.23 -3.49 -5.38
CA ILE A 98 15.35 -2.27 -4.55
C ILE A 98 16.29 -2.49 -3.36
N SER A 99 16.29 -3.69 -2.76
CA SER A 99 17.11 -4.03 -1.60
C SER A 99 18.61 -4.13 -1.88
N GLU A 100 19.03 -4.07 -3.14
CA GLU A 100 20.44 -4.09 -3.56
C GLU A 100 21.06 -2.67 -3.63
N TYR A 101 20.23 -1.63 -3.64
CA TYR A 101 20.64 -0.24 -3.80
C TYR A 101 20.50 0.54 -2.49
N SER A 102 21.44 1.46 -2.23
CA SER A 102 21.22 2.54 -1.26
C SER A 102 20.29 3.59 -1.86
N TYR A 103 19.54 4.31 -1.03
CA TYR A 103 18.54 5.28 -1.51
C TYR A 103 19.11 6.29 -2.52
N ASP A 104 20.28 6.87 -2.22
CA ASP A 104 20.94 7.86 -3.07
C ASP A 104 21.38 7.32 -4.44
N ASN A 105 21.46 5.99 -4.58
CA ASN A 105 21.84 5.30 -5.82
C ASN A 105 20.64 4.74 -6.58
N LEU A 106 19.41 4.94 -6.10
CA LEU A 106 18.23 4.48 -6.80
C LEU A 106 18.05 5.24 -8.13
N PRO A 107 17.72 4.54 -9.22
CA PRO A 107 17.46 5.18 -10.50
C PRO A 107 16.15 5.98 -10.46
N ARG A 108 16.00 6.84 -11.45
CA ARG A 108 14.76 7.58 -11.71
C ARG A 108 13.78 6.75 -12.52
N TYR A 109 12.51 7.12 -12.44
CA TYR A 109 11.47 6.55 -13.28
C TYR A 109 11.71 6.80 -14.77
N LYS A 110 11.21 5.90 -15.61
CA LYS A 110 11.08 6.13 -17.05
C LYS A 110 10.04 7.22 -17.32
N GLN A 111 10.14 7.85 -18.49
CA GLN A 111 9.13 8.83 -18.92
C GLN A 111 7.78 8.20 -19.26
N LYS A 112 7.76 6.90 -19.55
CA LYS A 112 6.57 6.15 -19.92
C LYS A 112 6.57 4.82 -19.20
N LEU A 113 5.43 4.50 -18.57
CA LEU A 113 5.25 3.28 -17.80
C LEU A 113 4.02 2.50 -18.22
N ASP A 114 4.16 1.18 -18.22
CA ASP A 114 3.05 0.25 -18.36
C ASP A 114 2.15 0.29 -17.11
N LEU A 115 0.85 0.44 -17.34
CA LEU A 115 -0.16 0.30 -16.29
C LEU A 115 -0.54 -1.16 -16.14
N ASN A 116 0.09 -1.86 -15.20
CA ASN A 116 -0.09 -3.31 -15.02
C ASN A 116 -1.53 -3.77 -14.73
N PHE A 117 -2.42 -2.84 -14.37
CA PHE A 117 -3.83 -3.12 -14.05
C PHE A 117 -4.79 -2.75 -15.19
N VAL A 118 -4.32 -2.13 -16.28
CA VAL A 118 -5.10 -1.89 -17.49
C VAL A 118 -4.29 -2.32 -18.71
N PRO A 119 -4.69 -3.40 -19.41
CA PRO A 119 -3.98 -3.88 -20.59
C PRO A 119 -3.77 -2.79 -21.64
N ASP A 120 -2.62 -2.82 -22.32
CA ASP A 120 -2.25 -1.94 -23.43
C ASP A 120 -2.35 -0.43 -23.14
N THR A 121 -2.26 -0.05 -21.86
CA THR A 121 -2.34 1.34 -21.42
C THR A 121 -1.05 1.77 -20.74
N PHE A 122 -0.64 3.00 -21.03
CA PHE A 122 0.58 3.58 -20.51
C PHE A 122 0.27 4.90 -19.81
N CYS A 123 1.07 5.22 -18.80
CA CYS A 123 1.13 6.56 -18.24
C CYS A 123 2.42 7.23 -18.71
N GLU A 124 2.30 8.46 -19.18
CA GLU A 124 3.44 9.29 -19.54
C GLU A 124 3.59 10.39 -18.50
N ASN A 125 4.83 10.68 -18.13
CA ASN A 125 5.13 11.72 -17.17
C ASN A 125 4.75 13.09 -17.74
N SER A 126 3.99 13.86 -16.94
CA SER A 126 3.60 15.23 -17.30
C SER A 126 4.80 16.20 -17.32
N CYS A 127 5.92 15.84 -16.71
CA CYS A 127 7.13 16.66 -16.61
C CYS A 127 8.28 16.14 -17.48
N ASP A 128 9.05 17.06 -18.07
CA ASP A 128 10.24 16.72 -18.86
C ASP A 128 11.36 16.07 -18.03
N GLN A 129 11.33 16.24 -16.70
CA GLN A 129 12.31 15.63 -15.79
C GLN A 129 11.80 14.30 -15.25
N PRO A 130 12.63 13.25 -15.28
CA PRO A 130 12.27 11.95 -14.70
C PRO A 130 12.01 12.04 -13.19
N CYS A 131 10.87 11.49 -12.77
CA CYS A 131 10.48 11.41 -11.36
C CYS A 131 11.52 10.60 -10.55
N GLN A 132 11.77 11.04 -9.31
CA GLN A 132 12.60 10.31 -8.34
C GLN A 132 11.70 9.36 -7.52
N ILE A 133 12.23 8.19 -7.15
CA ILE A 133 11.60 7.32 -6.15
C ILE A 133 11.59 8.05 -4.79
N VAL A 134 10.40 8.21 -4.20
CA VAL A 134 10.21 8.97 -2.97
C VAL A 134 10.41 8.09 -1.73
N ARG A 135 10.90 8.67 -0.64
CA ARG A 135 10.87 8.01 0.67
C ARG A 135 9.49 8.16 1.27
N LEU A 136 9.08 7.16 2.05
CA LEU A 136 7.82 7.22 2.78
C LEU A 136 7.80 8.42 3.77
N SER A 137 8.94 8.71 4.41
CA SER A 137 9.09 9.86 5.31
C SER A 137 8.78 11.19 4.62
N ASP A 138 9.23 11.36 3.37
CA ASP A 138 9.03 12.60 2.62
C ASP A 138 7.54 12.85 2.35
N LEU A 139 6.74 11.79 2.17
CA LEU A 139 5.30 11.89 2.01
C LEU A 139 4.60 12.29 3.31
N PHE A 140 5.01 11.75 4.45
CA PHE A 140 4.47 12.16 5.74
C PHE A 140 4.78 13.62 6.07
N GLU A 141 6.00 14.08 5.75
CA GLU A 141 6.39 15.48 5.90
C GLU A 141 5.60 16.40 4.97
N THR A 142 5.39 15.98 3.71
CA THR A 142 4.71 16.80 2.70
C THR A 142 3.19 16.84 2.91
N PHE A 143 2.58 15.72 3.33
CA PHE A 143 1.13 15.56 3.45
C PHE A 143 0.72 15.08 4.86
N PRO A 144 0.99 15.86 5.92
CA PRO A 144 0.84 15.41 7.30
C PRO A 144 -0.61 15.12 7.72
N THR A 145 -1.59 15.56 6.93
CA THR A 145 -3.02 15.42 7.23
C THR A 145 -3.73 14.41 6.33
N VAL A 146 -3.07 13.88 5.31
CA VAL A 146 -3.69 12.95 4.36
C VAL A 146 -3.50 11.52 4.88
N PRO A 147 -4.57 10.74 5.06
CA PRO A 147 -4.44 9.34 5.41
C PRO A 147 -3.69 8.53 4.34
N ILE A 148 -2.95 7.51 4.76
CA ILE A 148 -2.14 6.67 3.86
C ILE A 148 -2.36 5.19 4.18
N ASN A 149 -2.87 4.45 3.19
CA ASN A 149 -2.91 3.00 3.20
C ASN A 149 -1.60 2.46 2.63
N ILE A 150 -0.89 1.63 3.40
CA ILE A 150 0.45 1.15 3.06
C ILE A 150 0.37 -0.35 2.81
N ASP A 151 0.70 -0.77 1.59
CA ASP A 151 0.86 -2.17 1.23
C ASP A 151 2.34 -2.58 1.38
N ILE A 152 2.60 -3.63 2.17
CA ILE A 152 3.94 -4.16 2.41
C ILE A 152 4.15 -5.33 1.45
N LYS A 153 4.91 -5.10 0.37
CA LYS A 153 5.07 -6.07 -0.74
C LYS A 153 6.07 -7.19 -0.48
N ILE A 154 6.80 -7.12 0.62
CA ILE A 154 7.81 -8.11 1.00
C ILE A 154 7.56 -8.58 2.43
N ASP A 155 7.70 -9.88 2.65
CA ASP A 155 7.68 -10.46 3.99
C ASP A 155 9.04 -10.23 4.66
N ASP A 156 9.26 -8.99 5.13
CA ASP A 156 10.48 -8.55 5.82
C ASP A 156 10.12 -7.80 7.11
N ASP A 157 10.43 -8.43 8.25
CA ASP A 157 10.20 -7.85 9.58
C ASP A 157 10.83 -6.46 9.74
N ARG A 158 11.96 -6.20 9.08
CA ARG A 158 12.64 -4.89 9.16
C ARG A 158 11.84 -3.81 8.44
N LEU A 159 11.17 -4.15 7.34
CA LEU A 159 10.30 -3.20 6.64
C LEU A 159 9.05 -2.92 7.48
N VAL A 160 8.44 -3.95 8.04
CA VAL A 160 7.28 -3.82 8.95
C VAL A 160 7.64 -2.93 10.14
N GLU A 161 8.80 -3.17 10.75
CA GLU A 161 9.32 -2.38 11.86
C GLU A 161 9.58 -0.92 11.44
N ALA A 162 10.27 -0.70 10.31
CA ALA A 162 10.59 0.63 9.82
C ALA A 162 9.33 1.45 9.49
N VAL A 163 8.33 0.85 8.82
CA VAL A 163 7.03 1.49 8.56
C VAL A 163 6.30 1.80 9.86
N SER A 164 6.35 0.89 10.83
CA SER A 164 5.68 1.03 12.13
C SER A 164 6.24 2.18 12.97
N PHE A 165 7.54 2.40 12.93
CA PHE A 165 8.17 3.51 13.66
C PHE A 165 8.06 4.86 12.95
N SER A 166 7.60 4.87 11.68
CA SER A 166 7.69 6.06 10.84
C SER A 166 6.77 7.20 11.25
N HIS A 167 5.65 7.02 11.98
CA HIS A 167 4.89 8.10 12.65
C HIS A 167 3.69 7.57 13.48
N HIS A 168 3.04 8.44 14.29
CA HIS A 168 1.84 8.10 15.07
C HIS A 168 0.67 7.65 14.17
N PHE A 169 0.39 6.35 14.22
CA PHE A 169 -0.63 5.48 13.60
C PHE A 169 -2.10 5.95 13.46
N SER A 170 -2.42 7.25 13.53
CA SER A 170 -3.82 7.67 13.40
C SER A 170 -4.41 7.38 12.01
N PHE A 171 -3.58 7.08 11.01
CA PHE A 171 -4.02 7.06 9.61
C PHE A 171 -3.42 5.95 8.72
N ILE A 172 -2.81 4.92 9.32
CA ILE A 172 -2.19 3.82 8.56
C ILE A 172 -3.14 2.60 8.59
N CYS A 173 -3.49 2.12 7.41
CA CYS A 173 -4.07 0.79 7.22
C CYS A 173 -3.04 -0.03 6.45
N CYS A 174 -2.54 -1.11 7.09
CA CYS A 174 -1.71 -2.10 6.42
C CYS A 174 -2.61 -3.28 6.03
N TRP A 175 -2.46 -3.77 4.81
CA TRP A 175 -3.09 -4.99 4.32
C TRP A 175 -2.05 -6.09 4.14
#